data_AF-A0A1G1F4H1-F1
#
_entry.id   AF-A0A1G1F4H1-F1
#
_cell.length_a   1.000
_cell.length_b   1.000
_cell.length_c   1.000
_cell.angle_alpha   90.00
_cell.angle_beta   90.00
_cell.angle_gamma   90.00
#
_symmetry.space_group_name_H-M   'P 1'
#
loop_
_entity.id
_entity.type
_entity.pdbx_description
1 polymer ?
#
loop_
_entity_poly.entity_id
_entity_poly.type
_entity_poly.pdbx_seq_one_letter_code
_entity_poly.pdbx_strand_id
1 'polypeptide(L)'
;MPERAALKHLRIAFLAMTALLLPVMPSATLGATGAETQARITRDISDGLPVVVHVIVALADNENQGIVPVPRQLGNGQEPRSNLYWGALYGVRTFLAGQGGWTVTPVQQPGDSGIRERAVFFSNVQRAGRSVPVYIVADAWDGSEIRTAIEQFLTTASGGAMEEILVRQGSRDVSISAGGSAHLVAFVGHNGLMEFSVRGPMKRKDKAVAGSSIVLACSSKQYFYDKLRTVGSHPLLLTSGLMAPEAYTLDAAIRSWAAGDPVAATRHAAAAAYRKYQKTGLKAARSLFWGEEP
;
A
#
# COMPACT_ATOMS: atom_id res chain seq x y z
N MET A 1 -12.56 -72.02 -65.55
CA MET A 1 -11.12 -72.31 -65.66
C MET A 1 -10.55 -71.35 -66.69
N PRO A 2 -9.49 -70.60 -66.39
CA PRO A 2 -9.03 -70.18 -65.04
C PRO A 2 -10.11 -69.22 -64.43
N GLU A 3 -9.92 -68.11 -63.70
CA GLU A 3 -8.79 -67.50 -62.96
C GLU A 3 -9.32 -66.61 -61.83
N ARG A 4 -8.44 -65.88 -61.12
CA ARG A 4 -8.79 -64.73 -60.26
C ARG A 4 -7.69 -63.66 -60.30
N ALA A 5 -8.00 -62.45 -60.76
CA ALA A 5 -7.15 -61.28 -60.57
C ALA A 5 -7.34 -60.70 -59.15
N ALA A 6 -6.25 -60.43 -58.42
CA ALA A 6 -6.30 -60.00 -57.03
C ALA A 6 -6.09 -58.48 -56.87
N LEU A 7 -7.12 -57.77 -56.39
CA LEU A 7 -6.98 -56.38 -55.93
C LEU A 7 -6.56 -56.32 -54.46
N LYS A 8 -5.47 -55.61 -54.17
CA LYS A 8 -4.96 -55.42 -52.80
C LYS A 8 -5.65 -54.23 -52.14
N HIS A 9 -6.53 -54.48 -51.17
CA HIS A 9 -7.15 -53.40 -50.40
C HIS A 9 -6.18 -52.83 -49.34
N LEU A 10 -5.79 -51.58 -49.51
CA LEU A 10 -5.03 -50.80 -48.54
C LEU A 10 -5.90 -50.47 -47.32
N ARG A 11 -5.54 -51.00 -46.14
CA ARG A 11 -6.21 -50.64 -44.88
C ARG A 11 -5.65 -49.32 -44.34
N ILE A 12 -6.40 -48.23 -44.49
CA ILE A 12 -6.12 -46.96 -43.82
C ILE A 12 -6.52 -47.11 -42.34
N ALA A 13 -5.56 -47.00 -41.43
CA ALA A 13 -5.82 -47.01 -40.00
C ALA A 13 -6.23 -45.60 -39.53
N PHE A 14 -7.45 -45.47 -38.98
CA PHE A 14 -7.93 -44.21 -38.42
C PHE A 14 -7.35 -44.02 -37.02
N LEU A 15 -6.35 -43.15 -36.88
CA LEU A 15 -5.73 -42.87 -35.58
C LEU A 15 -6.64 -41.91 -34.79
N ALA A 16 -7.32 -42.42 -33.77
CA ALA A 16 -8.20 -41.63 -32.91
C ALA A 16 -7.37 -40.67 -32.04
N MET A 17 -7.27 -39.41 -32.46
CA MET A 17 -6.55 -38.36 -31.73
C MET A 17 -7.38 -37.86 -30.54
N THR A 18 -7.26 -38.55 -29.40
CA THR A 18 -7.84 -38.12 -28.12
C THR A 18 -7.18 -36.84 -27.64
N ALA A 19 -7.87 -35.71 -27.82
CA ALA A 19 -7.42 -34.42 -27.32
C ALA A 19 -7.46 -34.42 -25.78
N LEU A 20 -6.28 -34.49 -25.14
CA LEU A 20 -6.16 -34.37 -23.70
C LEU A 20 -6.49 -32.93 -23.27
N LEU A 21 -7.70 -32.73 -22.73
CA LEU A 21 -8.05 -31.50 -22.01
C LEU A 21 -7.24 -31.44 -20.72
N LEU A 22 -6.05 -30.83 -20.81
CA LEU A 22 -5.27 -30.47 -19.63
C LEU A 22 -6.11 -29.52 -18.76
N PRO A 23 -6.25 -29.78 -17.44
CA PRO A 23 -6.95 -28.87 -16.56
C PRO A 23 -6.20 -27.54 -16.51
N VAL A 24 -6.90 -26.43 -16.78
CA VAL A 24 -6.36 -25.08 -16.59
C VAL A 24 -6.18 -24.89 -15.08
N MET A 25 -4.96 -25.11 -14.61
CA MET A 25 -4.56 -24.78 -13.24
C MET A 25 -4.82 -23.28 -13.02
N PRO A 26 -5.56 -22.88 -11.96
CA PRO A 26 -5.76 -21.47 -11.66
C PRO A 26 -4.38 -20.84 -11.43
N SER A 27 -4.09 -19.74 -12.12
CA SER A 27 -2.82 -19.03 -11.95
C SER A 27 -2.64 -18.66 -10.50
N ALA A 28 -1.57 -19.17 -9.87
CA ALA A 28 -1.30 -18.93 -8.46
C ALA A 28 -1.24 -17.42 -8.19
N THR A 29 -2.14 -16.94 -7.32
CA THR A 29 -2.23 -15.53 -6.95
C THR A 29 -0.95 -15.10 -6.23
N LEU A 30 -0.07 -14.41 -6.96
CA LEU A 30 1.28 -14.06 -6.50
C LEU A 30 1.30 -13.21 -5.22
N GLY A 31 0.24 -12.44 -4.96
CA GLY A 31 0.02 -11.72 -3.72
C GLY A 31 -1.41 -11.80 -3.22
N ALA A 32 -1.57 -11.42 -1.94
CA ALA A 32 -2.85 -11.38 -1.25
C ALA A 32 -3.88 -10.51 -1.99
N THR A 33 -5.14 -10.79 -1.74
CA THR A 33 -6.29 -10.03 -2.23
C THR A 33 -6.77 -9.00 -1.20
N GLY A 34 -7.57 -8.04 -1.65
CA GLY A 34 -8.30 -7.14 -0.75
C GLY A 34 -9.24 -7.92 0.18
N ALA A 35 -9.85 -8.99 -0.30
CA ALA A 35 -10.73 -9.87 0.47
C ALA A 35 -9.98 -10.57 1.62
N GLU A 36 -8.81 -11.16 1.38
CA GLU A 36 -7.98 -11.77 2.44
C GLU A 36 -7.54 -10.74 3.49
N THR A 37 -7.20 -9.52 3.06
CA THR A 37 -6.85 -8.45 3.99
C THR A 37 -8.07 -8.03 4.84
N GLN A 38 -9.25 -7.90 4.25
CA GLN A 38 -10.48 -7.56 5.00
C GLN A 38 -10.95 -8.70 5.91
N ALA A 39 -10.76 -9.96 5.51
CA ALA A 39 -11.02 -11.13 6.36
C ALA A 39 -10.08 -11.15 7.57
N ARG A 40 -8.77 -10.91 7.36
CA ARG A 40 -7.80 -10.70 8.43
C ARG A 40 -8.24 -9.59 9.38
N ILE A 41 -8.50 -8.38 8.86
CA ILE A 41 -8.93 -7.22 9.67
C ILE A 41 -10.15 -7.61 10.53
N THR A 42 -11.11 -8.34 9.97
CA THR A 42 -12.34 -8.73 10.67
C THR A 42 -12.10 -9.72 11.81
N ARG A 43 -11.18 -10.68 11.64
CA ARG A 43 -10.73 -11.61 12.69
C ARG A 43 -9.91 -10.90 13.76
N ASP A 44 -8.90 -10.13 13.36
CA ASP A 44 -8.03 -9.46 14.32
C ASP A 44 -8.87 -8.50 15.22
N ILE A 45 -9.96 -7.92 14.70
CA ILE A 45 -11.00 -7.17 15.44
C ILE A 45 -11.97 -8.04 16.29
N SER A 46 -12.25 -9.30 15.92
CA SER A 46 -12.98 -10.21 16.81
C SER A 46 -12.15 -10.59 18.03
N ASP A 47 -10.85 -10.69 17.84
CA ASP A 47 -9.88 -11.12 18.84
C ASP A 47 -9.43 -9.93 19.75
N GLY A 48 -10.00 -8.75 19.53
CA GLY A 48 -9.81 -7.54 20.33
C GLY A 48 -8.64 -6.65 19.91
N LEU A 49 -7.95 -6.98 18.82
CA LEU A 49 -6.81 -6.22 18.31
C LEU A 49 -7.27 -5.00 17.49
N PRO A 50 -6.45 -3.93 17.44
CA PRO A 50 -6.75 -2.76 16.62
C PRO A 50 -6.37 -2.95 15.15
N VAL A 51 -6.97 -2.14 14.27
CA VAL A 51 -6.44 -1.98 12.91
C VAL A 51 -5.18 -1.14 12.97
N VAL A 52 -4.13 -1.59 12.30
CA VAL A 52 -2.82 -0.93 12.28
C VAL A 52 -2.44 -0.57 10.86
N VAL A 53 -2.15 0.70 10.63
CA VAL A 53 -1.52 1.23 9.42
C VAL A 53 -0.10 1.63 9.75
N HIS A 54 0.86 1.30 8.88
CA HIS A 54 2.23 1.79 8.96
C HIS A 54 2.58 2.59 7.69
N VAL A 55 3.06 3.81 7.85
CA VAL A 55 3.21 4.81 6.78
C VAL A 55 4.66 5.26 6.68
N ILE A 56 5.31 4.90 5.57
CA ILE A 56 6.63 5.38 5.20
C ILE A 56 6.46 6.70 4.45
N VAL A 57 7.00 7.79 4.99
CA VAL A 57 6.99 9.11 4.35
C VAL A 57 8.41 9.46 3.95
N ALA A 58 8.76 9.32 2.67
CA ALA A 58 10.04 9.81 2.16
C ALA A 58 9.97 11.34 2.08
N LEU A 59 10.76 12.05 2.89
CA LEU A 59 10.76 13.51 2.95
C LEU A 59 11.21 14.12 1.60
N ALA A 60 10.65 15.27 1.21
CA ALA A 60 11.02 15.96 -0.01
C ALA A 60 12.43 16.55 0.10
N ASP A 61 13.28 16.32 -0.89
CA ASP A 61 14.67 16.78 -0.88
C ASP A 61 15.08 17.32 -2.25
N ASN A 62 15.33 18.63 -2.32
CA ASN A 62 15.70 19.33 -3.56
C ASN A 62 17.12 19.00 -4.07
N GLU A 63 17.97 18.43 -3.22
CA GLU A 63 19.40 18.21 -3.52
C GLU A 63 19.65 16.74 -3.92
N ASN A 64 18.85 15.81 -3.40
CA ASN A 64 19.03 14.37 -3.54
C ASN A 64 17.95 13.65 -4.37
N GLN A 65 16.90 14.36 -4.84
CA GLN A 65 15.80 13.79 -5.61
C GLN A 65 15.54 14.58 -6.90
N GLY A 66 15.16 13.90 -7.98
CA GLY A 66 14.70 14.52 -9.24
C GLY A 66 13.29 15.15 -9.17
N ILE A 67 12.89 15.67 -8.00
CA ILE A 67 11.66 16.45 -7.85
C ILE A 67 11.74 17.77 -8.62
N VAL A 68 10.59 18.31 -9.02
CA VAL A 68 10.51 19.73 -9.39
C VAL A 68 10.84 20.54 -8.12
N PRO A 69 11.90 21.38 -8.11
CA PRO A 69 12.36 22.00 -6.87
C PRO A 69 11.28 22.87 -6.21
N VAL A 70 11.04 22.61 -4.93
CA VAL A 70 10.09 23.35 -4.10
C VAL A 70 10.83 24.40 -3.26
N PRO A 71 10.15 25.37 -2.61
CA PRO A 71 10.82 26.33 -1.74
C PRO A 71 11.73 25.62 -0.71
N ARG A 72 12.95 26.11 -0.51
CA ARG A 72 14.03 25.43 0.26
C ARG A 72 13.60 24.87 1.63
N GLN A 73 12.69 25.56 2.31
CA GLN A 73 12.14 25.14 3.61
C GLN A 73 11.25 23.88 3.53
N LEU A 74 10.58 23.64 2.39
CA LEU A 74 9.72 22.49 2.14
C LEU A 74 10.49 21.30 1.54
N GLY A 75 11.59 21.58 0.82
CA GLY A 75 12.42 20.60 0.11
C GLY A 75 13.77 20.32 0.79
N ASN A 76 13.82 20.39 2.11
CA ASN A 76 14.95 19.95 2.93
C ASN A 76 14.61 18.57 3.50
N GLY A 77 15.31 17.52 3.06
CA GLY A 77 15.03 16.13 3.46
C GLY A 77 15.40 15.80 4.91
N GLN A 78 16.11 16.71 5.59
CA GLN A 78 16.65 16.54 6.94
C GLN A 78 15.90 17.40 7.99
N GLU A 79 14.90 18.20 7.58
CA GLU A 79 14.07 19.03 8.46
C GLU A 79 12.59 18.63 8.35
N PRO A 80 12.13 17.66 9.17
CA PRO A 80 10.76 17.16 9.11
C PRO A 80 9.72 18.26 9.38
N ARG A 81 10.00 19.21 10.29
CA ARG A 81 9.02 20.16 10.83
C ARG A 81 8.38 21.05 9.78
N SER A 82 9.08 21.32 8.67
CA SER A 82 8.56 22.10 7.55
C SER A 82 8.55 21.35 6.22
N ASN A 83 8.99 20.09 6.17
CA ASN A 83 9.04 19.34 4.92
C ASN A 83 7.65 19.16 4.27
N LEU A 84 7.60 19.26 2.95
CA LEU A 84 6.39 19.19 2.12
C LEU A 84 5.47 18.02 2.45
N TYR A 85 6.03 16.82 2.64
CA TYR A 85 5.26 15.60 2.81
C TYR A 85 4.95 15.25 4.27
N TRP A 86 5.49 16.03 5.24
CA TRP A 86 5.41 15.71 6.66
C TRP A 86 4.91 16.86 7.54
N GLY A 87 5.74 17.88 7.76
CA GLY A 87 5.45 19.00 8.67
C GLY A 87 4.74 20.19 8.01
N ALA A 88 4.77 20.30 6.68
CA ALA A 88 4.01 21.30 5.94
C ALA A 88 2.48 21.09 6.04
N LEU A 89 1.71 22.10 5.61
CA LEU A 89 0.25 22.22 5.78
C LEU A 89 -0.57 20.94 5.53
N TYR A 90 -0.28 20.19 4.47
CA TYR A 90 -0.96 18.94 4.10
C TYR A 90 -0.04 17.70 4.15
N GLY A 91 1.13 17.83 4.78
CA GLY A 91 2.01 16.71 5.10
C GLY A 91 1.42 15.81 6.19
N VAL A 92 1.86 14.55 6.22
CA VAL A 92 1.22 13.48 7.02
C VAL A 92 1.08 13.84 8.49
N ARG A 93 2.14 14.33 9.13
CA ARG A 93 2.15 14.69 10.55
C ARG A 93 1.23 15.87 10.85
N THR A 94 1.44 16.98 10.17
CA THR A 94 0.72 18.24 10.45
C THR A 94 -0.76 18.14 10.09
N PHE A 95 -1.09 17.45 8.99
CA PHE A 95 -2.49 17.21 8.62
C PHE A 95 -3.19 16.28 9.63
N LEU A 96 -2.63 15.11 9.94
CA LEU A 96 -3.28 14.16 10.85
C LEU A 96 -3.38 14.71 12.28
N ALA A 97 -2.42 15.51 12.74
CA ALA A 97 -2.49 16.19 14.04
C ALA A 97 -3.60 17.28 14.12
N GLY A 98 -3.95 17.89 12.99
CA GLY A 98 -5.02 18.90 12.89
C GLY A 98 -6.37 18.36 12.41
N GLN A 99 -6.43 17.09 11.96
CA GLN A 99 -7.61 16.50 11.32
C GLN A 99 -8.59 15.93 12.35
N GLY A 100 -9.88 16.23 12.15
CA GLY A 100 -10.94 15.89 13.09
C GLY A 100 -11.00 14.40 13.44
N GLY A 101 -10.93 14.09 14.74
CA GLY A 101 -11.07 12.73 15.27
C GLY A 101 -9.81 11.86 15.19
N TRP A 102 -8.64 12.40 14.82
CA TRP A 102 -7.35 11.79 15.16
C TRP A 102 -6.80 12.39 16.46
N THR A 103 -6.15 11.56 17.27
CA THR A 103 -5.43 11.98 18.49
C THR A 103 -3.97 11.60 18.34
N VAL A 104 -3.06 12.57 18.47
CA VAL A 104 -1.61 12.31 18.53
C VAL A 104 -1.30 11.55 19.83
N THR A 105 -0.61 10.43 19.70
CA THR A 105 -0.25 9.56 20.83
C THR A 105 1.26 9.64 21.08
N PRO A 106 1.73 9.90 22.31
CA PRO A 106 3.16 9.85 22.63
C PRO A 106 3.75 8.48 22.33
N VAL A 107 4.92 8.47 21.68
CA VAL A 107 5.61 7.27 21.21
C VAL A 107 7.13 7.45 21.32
N GLN A 108 7.85 6.36 21.61
CA GLN A 108 9.31 6.36 21.53
C GLN A 108 9.75 6.50 20.06
N GLN A 109 10.77 7.34 19.82
CA GLN A 109 11.38 7.46 18.49
C GLN A 109 12.19 6.19 18.18
N PRO A 110 12.17 5.68 16.95
CA PRO A 110 12.92 4.48 16.57
C PRO A 110 14.43 4.73 16.64
N GLY A 111 15.20 3.65 16.81
CA GLY A 111 16.67 3.69 16.80
C GLY A 111 17.31 3.72 15.40
N ASP A 112 16.50 3.71 14.33
CA ASP A 112 16.96 3.76 12.95
C ASP A 112 17.31 5.21 12.57
N SER A 113 18.57 5.44 12.18
CA SER A 113 19.07 6.78 11.85
C SER A 113 18.44 7.39 10.59
N GLY A 114 17.83 6.57 9.72
CA GLY A 114 17.13 7.03 8.52
C GLY A 114 15.76 7.64 8.84
N ILE A 115 15.19 7.37 10.02
CA ILE A 115 13.92 7.95 10.46
C ILE A 115 14.19 9.21 11.28
N ARG A 116 13.71 10.36 10.79
CA ARG A 116 13.91 11.69 11.39
C ARG A 116 12.81 12.10 12.38
N GLU A 117 11.58 11.59 12.22
CA GLU A 117 10.51 11.70 13.21
C GLU A 117 9.52 10.54 13.04
N ARG A 118 9.13 9.89 14.14
CA ARG A 118 7.98 8.96 14.22
C ARG A 118 6.82 9.64 14.93
N ALA A 119 5.62 9.56 14.35
CA ALA A 119 4.38 10.00 14.97
C ALA A 119 3.35 8.87 14.96
N VAL A 120 2.60 8.70 16.05
CA VAL A 120 1.46 7.79 16.12
C VAL A 120 0.15 8.56 16.28
N PHE A 121 -0.85 8.21 15.48
CA PHE A 121 -2.19 8.77 15.53
C PHE A 121 -3.20 7.66 15.86
N PHE A 122 -4.14 7.96 16.76
CA PHE A 122 -5.25 7.07 17.11
C PHE A 122 -6.59 7.65 16.65
N SER A 123 -7.50 6.80 16.18
CA SER A 123 -8.91 7.13 15.94
C SER A 123 -9.81 5.93 16.18
N ASN A 124 -11.12 6.17 16.23
CA ASN A 124 -12.14 5.13 16.12
C ASN A 124 -12.81 5.24 14.75
N VAL A 125 -12.93 4.12 14.04
CA VAL A 125 -13.67 4.00 12.78
C VAL A 125 -14.89 3.10 13.00
N GLN A 126 -16.03 3.44 12.40
CA GLN A 126 -17.21 2.58 12.43
C GLN A 126 -17.09 1.49 11.37
N ARG A 127 -17.18 0.23 11.77
CA ARG A 127 -17.12 -0.96 10.91
C ARG A 127 -18.20 -1.94 11.34
N ALA A 128 -19.12 -2.31 10.45
CA ALA A 128 -20.21 -3.25 10.73
C ALA A 128 -20.97 -2.97 12.05
N GLY A 129 -21.26 -1.69 12.35
CA GLY A 129 -21.95 -1.26 13.58
C GLY A 129 -21.11 -1.26 14.86
N ARG A 130 -19.81 -1.58 14.80
CA ARG A 130 -18.86 -1.50 15.92
C ARG A 130 -17.92 -0.31 15.78
N SER A 131 -17.64 0.36 16.89
CA SER A 131 -16.48 1.25 17.01
C SER A 131 -15.21 0.41 17.06
N VAL A 132 -14.30 0.62 16.09
CA VAL A 132 -13.06 -0.12 15.94
C VAL A 132 -11.87 0.82 16.17
N PRO A 133 -10.93 0.48 17.07
CA PRO A 133 -9.70 1.24 17.25
C PRO A 133 -8.78 1.12 16.04
N VAL A 134 -8.29 2.25 15.53
CA VAL A 134 -7.36 2.35 14.41
C VAL A 134 -6.14 3.16 14.82
N TYR A 135 -4.95 2.63 14.57
CA TYR A 135 -3.69 3.35 14.71
C TYR A 135 -3.03 3.58 13.35
N ILE A 136 -2.46 4.77 13.18
CA ILE A 136 -1.50 5.08 12.14
C ILE A 136 -0.15 5.28 12.82
N VAL A 137 0.81 4.41 12.55
CA VAL A 137 2.23 4.64 12.80
C VAL A 137 2.78 5.29 11.53
N ALA A 138 3.42 6.45 11.64
CA ALA A 138 3.99 7.14 10.50
C ALA A 138 5.44 7.56 10.78
N ASP A 139 6.33 7.26 9.85
CA ASP A 139 7.77 7.44 9.95
C ASP A 139 8.26 8.36 8.82
N ALA A 140 8.84 9.50 9.20
CA ALA A 140 9.48 10.45 8.30
C ALA A 140 10.91 9.98 7.99
N TRP A 141 11.10 9.41 6.81
CA TRP A 141 12.40 8.96 6.30
C TRP A 141 13.17 10.12 5.67
N ASP A 142 14.47 10.20 5.95
CA ASP A 142 15.37 11.20 5.39
C ASP A 142 15.24 11.27 3.86
N GLY A 143 15.08 12.48 3.33
CA GLY A 143 14.87 12.66 1.91
C GLY A 143 16.07 12.30 1.04
N SER A 144 17.29 12.32 1.59
CA SER A 144 18.49 11.79 0.93
C SER A 144 18.50 10.25 0.86
N GLU A 145 17.76 9.58 1.75
CA GLU A 145 17.66 8.12 1.84
C GLU A 145 16.37 7.56 1.20
N ILE A 146 15.76 8.28 0.25
CA ILE A 146 14.54 7.84 -0.47
C ILE A 146 14.63 6.41 -1.05
N ARG A 147 15.83 5.97 -1.46
CA ARG A 147 16.08 4.58 -1.87
C ARG A 147 15.80 3.60 -0.74
N THR A 148 16.41 3.84 0.43
CA THR A 148 16.25 3.04 1.64
C THR A 148 14.81 3.06 2.11
N ALA A 149 14.14 4.22 2.08
CA ALA A 149 12.71 4.34 2.40
C ALA A 149 11.82 3.47 1.50
N ILE A 150 12.08 3.42 0.18
CA ILE A 150 11.32 2.57 -0.76
C ILE A 150 11.66 1.08 -0.55
N GLU A 151 12.91 0.72 -0.27
CA GLU A 151 13.33 -0.66 0.00
C GLU A 151 12.79 -1.17 1.36
N GLN A 152 12.67 -0.28 2.34
CA GLN A 152 11.96 -0.54 3.59
C GLN A 152 10.46 -0.70 3.34
N PHE A 153 9.79 0.22 2.65
CA PHE A 153 8.36 0.11 2.32
C PHE A 153 8.02 -1.23 1.64
N LEU A 154 8.84 -1.68 0.68
CA LEU A 154 8.66 -2.99 0.03
C LEU A 154 8.97 -4.16 0.98
N THR A 155 9.86 -3.99 1.94
CA THR A 155 10.13 -4.96 3.01
C THR A 155 8.96 -5.06 3.99
N THR A 156 8.41 -3.93 4.45
CA THR A 156 7.21 -3.82 5.26
C THR A 156 6.01 -4.47 4.56
N ALA A 157 5.78 -4.12 3.28
CA ALA A 157 4.72 -4.73 2.45
C ALA A 157 4.92 -6.23 2.18
N SER A 158 6.13 -6.79 2.40
CA SER A 158 6.39 -8.25 2.29
C SER A 158 6.02 -9.06 3.55
N GLY A 159 5.54 -8.40 4.60
CA GLY A 159 5.45 -8.96 5.96
C GLY A 159 6.79 -8.95 6.71
N GLY A 160 7.79 -8.20 6.23
CA GLY A 160 9.11 -8.06 6.86
C GLY A 160 9.22 -6.82 7.75
N ALA A 161 10.26 -6.74 8.58
CA ALA A 161 10.46 -5.65 9.55
C ALA A 161 9.21 -5.45 10.44
N MET A 162 8.76 -6.53 11.08
CA MET A 162 7.73 -6.48 12.12
C MET A 162 8.27 -5.75 13.36
N GLU A 163 7.44 -4.93 13.99
CA GLU A 163 7.81 -4.16 15.19
C GLU A 163 6.61 -4.10 16.15
N GLU A 164 6.85 -4.30 17.46
CA GLU A 164 5.84 -4.04 18.50
C GLU A 164 6.09 -2.66 19.09
N ILE A 165 5.13 -1.74 18.91
CA ILE A 165 5.23 -0.35 19.39
C ILE A 165 4.30 -0.17 20.58
N LEU A 166 4.87 0.14 21.75
CA LEU A 166 4.10 0.44 22.95
C LEU A 166 3.64 1.91 22.95
N VAL A 167 2.34 2.14 23.16
CA VAL A 167 1.75 3.49 23.25
C VAL A 167 0.81 3.66 24.44
N ARG A 168 0.68 4.90 24.94
CA ARG A 168 -0.17 5.25 26.08
C ARG A 168 -1.57 5.69 25.64
N GLN A 169 -2.59 4.94 26.04
CA GLN A 169 -4.02 5.21 25.84
C GLN A 169 -4.70 5.50 27.18
N GLY A 170 -4.84 6.79 27.48
CA GLY A 170 -5.28 7.23 28.81
C GLY A 170 -4.34 6.71 29.89
N SER A 171 -4.83 5.81 30.75
CA SER A 171 -4.04 5.15 31.80
C SER A 171 -3.51 3.76 31.43
N ARG A 172 -3.76 3.26 30.21
CA ARG A 172 -3.33 1.92 29.76
C ARG A 172 -2.18 2.02 28.76
N ASP A 173 -1.24 1.11 28.85
CA ASP A 173 -0.30 0.84 27.75
C ASP A 173 -0.92 -0.16 26.76
N VAL A 174 -0.70 0.06 25.47
CA VAL A 174 -1.22 -0.77 24.36
C VAL A 174 -0.05 -1.11 23.44
N SER A 175 0.14 -2.39 23.15
CA SER A 175 1.10 -2.84 22.13
C SER A 175 0.46 -2.79 20.76
N ILE A 176 1.19 -2.32 19.76
CA ILE A 176 0.76 -2.19 18.37
C ILE A 176 1.71 -3.00 17.49
N SER A 177 1.18 -4.07 16.89
CA SER A 177 1.87 -4.87 15.87
C SER A 177 2.01 -4.09 14.56
N ALA A 178 3.10 -3.34 14.45
CA ALA A 178 3.43 -2.42 13.37
C ALA A 178 4.46 -3.01 12.39
N GLY A 179 4.94 -2.18 11.47
CA GLY A 179 5.86 -2.58 10.42
C GLY A 179 5.24 -3.68 9.56
N GLY A 180 5.97 -4.78 9.35
CA GLY A 180 5.50 -5.94 8.60
C GLY A 180 4.19 -6.54 9.10
N SER A 181 3.87 -6.38 10.39
CA SER A 181 2.62 -6.87 10.99
C SER A 181 1.41 -5.96 10.75
N ALA A 182 1.57 -4.79 10.13
CA ALA A 182 0.47 -3.89 9.82
C ALA A 182 -0.58 -4.56 8.90
N HIS A 183 -1.81 -4.04 8.93
CA HIS A 183 -2.90 -4.47 8.04
C HIS A 183 -2.84 -3.72 6.69
N LEU A 184 -2.26 -2.52 6.72
CA LEU A 184 -2.15 -1.59 5.61
C LEU A 184 -0.78 -0.90 5.69
N VAL A 185 -0.02 -0.93 4.60
CA VAL A 185 1.30 -0.29 4.50
C VAL A 185 1.23 0.81 3.44
N ALA A 186 1.51 2.06 3.81
CA ALA A 186 1.47 3.18 2.87
C ALA A 186 2.86 3.75 2.60
N PHE A 187 3.10 4.18 1.36
CA PHE A 187 4.18 5.08 0.99
C PHE A 187 3.61 6.45 0.60
N VAL A 188 4.24 7.52 1.06
CA VAL A 188 3.91 8.90 0.71
C VAL A 188 5.20 9.66 0.37
N GLY A 189 5.18 10.38 -0.75
CA GLY A 189 6.25 11.30 -1.12
C GLY A 189 6.58 11.25 -2.60
N HIS A 190 7.85 11.50 -2.95
CA HIS A 190 8.32 11.43 -4.33
C HIS A 190 8.41 9.99 -4.84
N ASN A 191 8.21 9.80 -6.16
CA ASN A 191 8.41 8.51 -6.80
C ASN A 191 9.86 8.34 -7.28
N GLY A 192 10.76 7.98 -6.36
CA GLY A 192 12.17 7.67 -6.71
C GLY A 192 12.32 6.54 -7.74
N LEU A 193 11.31 5.69 -7.96
CA LEU A 193 11.35 4.67 -9.02
C LEU A 193 11.25 5.24 -10.44
N MET A 194 10.97 6.55 -10.59
CA MET A 194 11.13 7.28 -11.85
C MET A 194 12.60 7.53 -12.21
N GLU A 195 13.51 7.52 -11.21
CA GLU A 195 14.94 7.79 -11.37
C GLU A 195 15.81 6.55 -11.22
N PHE A 196 15.42 5.61 -10.34
CA PHE A 196 16.26 4.45 -10.02
C PHE A 196 15.49 3.14 -9.84
N SER A 197 16.16 2.02 -10.12
CA SER A 197 15.68 0.71 -9.69
C SER A 197 16.05 0.43 -8.24
N VAL A 198 15.18 -0.31 -7.54
CA VAL A 198 15.39 -0.88 -6.20
C VAL A 198 15.33 -2.39 -6.26
N ARG A 199 16.13 -3.07 -5.42
CA ARG A 199 16.10 -4.54 -5.26
C ARG A 199 15.23 -4.91 -4.05
N GLY A 200 13.92 -4.75 -4.22
CA GLY A 200 12.95 -5.19 -3.21
C GLY A 200 12.99 -6.72 -2.97
N PRO A 201 12.33 -7.21 -1.90
CA PRO A 201 12.28 -8.64 -1.60
C PRO A 201 11.76 -9.45 -2.79
N MET A 202 12.47 -10.50 -3.22
CA MET A 202 12.09 -11.30 -4.40
C MET A 202 10.83 -12.16 -4.20
N LYS A 203 10.27 -12.18 -2.98
CA LYS A 203 9.06 -12.91 -2.60
C LYS A 203 8.53 -12.37 -1.27
N ARG A 204 7.24 -12.58 -1.03
CA ARG A 204 6.58 -12.47 0.29
C ARG A 204 7.37 -13.23 1.36
N LYS A 205 7.66 -12.59 2.50
CA LYS A 205 8.40 -13.20 3.62
C LYS A 205 7.50 -14.09 4.48
N ASP A 206 6.30 -13.60 4.82
CA ASP A 206 5.29 -14.38 5.55
C ASP A 206 3.97 -14.46 4.77
N LYS A 207 3.48 -15.70 4.57
CA LYS A 207 2.19 -15.98 3.91
C LYS A 207 0.97 -15.79 4.83
N ALA A 208 1.14 -15.81 6.14
CA ALA A 208 0.05 -15.61 7.11
C ALA A 208 -0.38 -14.15 7.20
N VAL A 209 0.58 -13.21 7.10
CA VAL A 209 0.32 -11.78 7.22
C VAL A 209 -0.22 -11.23 5.90
N ALA A 210 -1.53 -11.32 5.70
CA ALA A 210 -2.21 -10.64 4.60
C ALA A 210 -2.20 -9.13 4.84
N GLY A 211 -1.90 -8.35 3.80
CA GLY A 211 -1.76 -6.90 3.89
C GLY A 211 -2.09 -6.23 2.57
N SER A 212 -2.52 -4.97 2.67
CA SER A 212 -2.76 -4.09 1.53
C SER A 212 -1.76 -2.94 1.52
N SER A 213 -1.58 -2.30 0.35
CA SER A 213 -0.67 -1.17 0.19
C SER A 213 -1.27 0.03 -0.55
N ILE A 214 -0.89 1.22 -0.08
CA ILE A 214 -1.16 2.52 -0.70
C ILE A 214 0.17 3.12 -1.16
N VAL A 215 0.23 3.74 -2.33
CA VAL A 215 1.40 4.52 -2.77
C VAL A 215 0.95 5.86 -3.34
N LEU A 216 1.00 6.90 -2.50
CA LEU A 216 0.80 8.29 -2.90
C LEU A 216 2.15 8.87 -3.35
N ALA A 217 2.38 8.80 -4.65
CA ALA A 217 3.51 9.39 -5.36
C ALA A 217 3.11 9.63 -6.83
N CYS A 218 3.94 10.30 -7.64
CA CYS A 218 3.66 10.50 -9.06
C CYS A 218 3.66 9.17 -9.85
N SER A 219 2.58 8.89 -10.58
CA SER A 219 2.43 7.72 -11.49
C SER A 219 2.76 6.36 -10.86
N SER A 220 2.49 6.18 -9.56
CA SER A 220 3.00 5.04 -8.78
C SER A 220 2.57 3.67 -9.31
N LYS A 221 1.43 3.57 -10.01
CA LYS A 221 0.95 2.31 -10.58
C LYS A 221 2.00 1.61 -11.45
N GLN A 222 2.63 2.33 -12.39
CA GLN A 222 3.53 1.71 -13.37
C GLN A 222 4.90 1.29 -12.80
N TYR A 223 5.21 1.65 -11.55
CA TYR A 223 6.49 1.34 -10.90
C TYR A 223 6.36 0.41 -9.68
N PHE A 224 5.24 0.51 -8.95
CA PHE A 224 5.02 -0.22 -7.70
C PHE A 224 4.10 -1.44 -7.86
N TYR A 225 3.21 -1.50 -8.87
CA TYR A 225 2.21 -2.57 -8.96
C TYR A 225 2.83 -3.98 -8.95
N ASP A 226 3.71 -4.28 -9.91
CA ASP A 226 4.33 -5.60 -9.99
C ASP A 226 5.20 -5.90 -8.77
N LYS A 227 5.89 -4.89 -8.21
CA LYS A 227 6.68 -5.03 -6.98
C LYS A 227 5.80 -5.42 -5.79
N LEU A 228 4.64 -4.78 -5.63
CA LEU A 228 3.67 -5.09 -4.58
C LEU A 228 3.09 -6.51 -4.74
N ARG A 229 2.70 -6.89 -5.96
CA ARG A 229 2.25 -8.27 -6.25
C ARG A 229 3.34 -9.30 -5.99
N THR A 230 4.62 -9.02 -6.30
CA THR A 230 5.76 -9.91 -6.04
C THR A 230 6.09 -10.06 -4.55
N VAL A 231 6.05 -8.98 -3.76
CA VAL A 231 6.20 -9.07 -2.29
C VAL A 231 4.94 -9.59 -1.61
N GLY A 232 3.84 -9.73 -2.34
CA GLY A 232 2.63 -10.40 -1.91
C GLY A 232 1.57 -9.49 -1.27
N SER A 233 1.72 -8.17 -1.39
CA SER A 233 0.76 -7.17 -0.89
C SER A 233 -0.30 -6.83 -1.92
N HIS A 234 -1.54 -6.64 -1.46
CA HIS A 234 -2.68 -6.20 -2.27
C HIS A 234 -2.56 -4.69 -2.63
N PRO A 235 -2.48 -4.29 -3.92
CA PRO A 235 -2.32 -2.89 -4.34
C PRO A 235 -3.65 -2.09 -4.27
N LEU A 236 -4.07 -1.75 -3.05
CA LEU A 236 -5.32 -1.05 -2.74
C LEU A 236 -5.46 0.33 -3.39
N LEU A 237 -4.42 1.15 -3.39
CA LEU A 237 -4.47 2.50 -3.97
C LEU A 237 -3.12 2.97 -4.53
N LEU A 238 -3.02 3.01 -5.84
CA LEU A 238 -1.90 3.57 -6.61
C LEU A 238 -2.40 4.75 -7.47
N THR A 239 -1.46 5.50 -8.05
CA THR A 239 -1.75 6.67 -8.91
C THR A 239 -1.37 6.39 -10.36
N SER A 240 -2.09 7.01 -11.28
CA SER A 240 -2.01 6.79 -12.74
C SER A 240 -1.32 7.95 -13.48
N GLY A 241 -0.85 8.96 -12.75
CA GLY A 241 -0.27 10.18 -13.28
C GLY A 241 0.35 11.06 -12.17
N LEU A 242 0.82 12.24 -12.56
CA LEU A 242 1.39 13.23 -11.63
C LEU A 242 0.32 13.74 -10.64
N MET A 243 0.68 13.90 -9.37
CA MET A 243 -0.22 14.35 -8.31
C MET A 243 0.53 14.89 -7.09
N ALA A 244 -0.18 15.63 -6.23
CA ALA A 244 0.34 16.05 -4.92
C ALA A 244 0.13 14.92 -3.89
N PRO A 245 1.19 14.28 -3.35
CA PRO A 245 1.08 13.14 -2.44
C PRO A 245 0.79 13.62 -1.00
N GLU A 246 -0.43 14.13 -0.79
CA GLU A 246 -0.82 14.85 0.42
C GLU A 246 -1.83 14.07 1.28
N ALA A 247 -1.77 14.32 2.59
CA ALA A 247 -2.30 13.44 3.63
C ALA A 247 -3.83 13.36 3.70
N TYR A 248 -4.59 14.32 3.15
CA TYR A 248 -6.05 14.20 3.04
C TYR A 248 -6.49 13.03 2.15
N THR A 249 -5.65 12.62 1.20
CA THR A 249 -5.92 11.44 0.35
C THR A 249 -5.67 10.15 1.14
N LEU A 250 -4.61 10.15 1.94
CA LEU A 250 -4.24 9.04 2.83
C LEU A 250 -5.31 8.81 3.90
N ASP A 251 -5.74 9.87 4.60
CA ASP A 251 -6.79 9.86 5.62
C ASP A 251 -8.11 9.27 5.09
N ALA A 252 -8.58 9.76 3.94
CA ALA A 252 -9.81 9.27 3.31
C ALA A 252 -9.71 7.80 2.89
N ALA A 253 -8.56 7.36 2.37
CA ALA A 253 -8.32 5.98 1.99
C ALA A 253 -8.24 5.03 3.21
N ILE A 254 -7.50 5.42 4.25
CA ILE A 254 -7.37 4.65 5.49
C ILE A 254 -8.73 4.47 6.16
N ARG A 255 -9.51 5.55 6.33
CA ARG A 255 -10.82 5.50 7.00
C ARG A 255 -11.80 4.59 6.27
N SER A 256 -11.86 4.69 4.94
CA SER A 256 -12.71 3.84 4.10
C SER A 256 -12.31 2.36 4.21
N TRP A 257 -11.02 2.05 4.06
CA TRP A 257 -10.54 0.67 4.15
C TRP A 257 -10.76 0.04 5.54
N ALA A 258 -10.50 0.80 6.61
CA ALA A 258 -10.75 0.36 7.99
C ALA A 258 -12.24 0.14 8.28
N ALA A 259 -13.13 0.97 7.71
CA ALA A 259 -14.59 0.80 7.80
C ALA A 259 -15.11 -0.48 7.12
N GLY A 260 -14.30 -1.11 6.27
CA GLY A 260 -14.65 -2.33 5.54
C GLY A 260 -15.18 -2.07 4.12
N ASP A 261 -15.00 -0.86 3.59
CA ASP A 261 -15.42 -0.53 2.24
C ASP A 261 -14.65 -1.33 1.17
N PRO A 262 -15.28 -1.64 0.01
CA PRO A 262 -14.60 -2.24 -1.14
C PRO A 262 -13.64 -1.25 -1.81
N VAL A 263 -12.70 -1.78 -2.59
CA VAL A 263 -11.61 -1.00 -3.24
C VAL A 263 -12.17 0.12 -4.13
N ALA A 264 -13.23 -0.13 -4.91
CA ALA A 264 -13.95 0.90 -5.65
C ALA A 264 -14.42 2.10 -4.79
N ALA A 265 -14.88 1.85 -3.56
CA ALA A 265 -15.34 2.88 -2.63
C ALA A 265 -14.17 3.61 -1.95
N THR A 266 -13.13 2.89 -1.52
CA THR A 266 -11.88 3.49 -1.01
C THR A 266 -11.20 4.40 -2.05
N ARG A 267 -11.16 3.95 -3.31
CA ARG A 267 -10.71 4.76 -4.45
C ARG A 267 -11.60 5.98 -4.68
N HIS A 268 -12.92 5.88 -4.49
CA HIS A 268 -13.80 7.04 -4.56
C HIS A 268 -13.55 8.02 -3.40
N ALA A 269 -13.38 7.55 -2.16
CA ALA A 269 -13.08 8.39 -1.00
C ALA A 269 -11.80 9.20 -1.22
N ALA A 270 -10.71 8.54 -1.65
CA ALA A 270 -9.46 9.18 -2.05
C ALA A 270 -9.66 10.24 -3.16
N ALA A 271 -10.39 9.91 -4.23
CA ALA A 271 -10.68 10.85 -5.32
C ALA A 271 -11.55 12.05 -4.87
N ALA A 272 -12.47 11.85 -3.93
CA ALA A 272 -13.32 12.91 -3.38
C ALA A 272 -12.52 13.87 -2.48
N ALA A 273 -11.62 13.33 -1.65
CA ALA A 273 -10.69 14.13 -0.86
C ALA A 273 -9.72 14.91 -1.76
N TYR A 274 -9.09 14.27 -2.74
CA TYR A 274 -8.19 14.92 -3.70
C TYR A 274 -8.87 16.06 -4.45
N ARG A 275 -10.10 15.85 -4.93
CA ARG A 275 -10.94 16.91 -5.51
C ARG A 275 -11.11 18.12 -4.58
N LYS A 276 -11.38 17.89 -3.29
CA LYS A 276 -11.66 18.97 -2.32
C LYS A 276 -10.48 19.92 -2.15
N TYR A 277 -9.27 19.38 -2.00
CA TYR A 277 -8.07 20.18 -1.71
C TYR A 277 -7.41 20.73 -2.99
N GLN A 278 -7.26 19.89 -4.02
CA GLN A 278 -6.63 20.29 -5.30
C GLN A 278 -7.61 20.96 -6.28
N LYS A 279 -8.87 21.17 -5.87
CA LYS A 279 -9.93 21.91 -6.60
C LYS A 279 -10.22 21.37 -8.01
N THR A 280 -9.97 20.09 -8.25
CA THR A 280 -10.10 19.42 -9.56
C THR A 280 -11.51 18.89 -9.85
N GLY A 281 -11.79 18.55 -11.11
CA GLY A 281 -13.03 17.87 -11.49
C GLY A 281 -13.06 16.41 -11.01
N LEU A 282 -14.21 15.92 -10.50
CA LEU A 282 -14.30 14.57 -9.92
C LEU A 282 -13.95 13.45 -10.93
N LYS A 283 -14.21 13.65 -12.23
CA LYS A 283 -13.78 12.71 -13.28
C LYS A 283 -12.26 12.59 -13.33
N ALA A 284 -11.54 13.72 -13.32
CA ALA A 284 -10.08 13.76 -13.35
C ALA A 284 -9.47 13.16 -12.05
N ALA A 285 -10.03 13.50 -10.89
CA ALA A 285 -9.60 12.90 -9.63
C ALA A 285 -9.86 11.38 -9.57
N ARG A 286 -10.99 10.90 -10.10
CA ARG A 286 -11.27 9.45 -10.19
C ARG A 286 -10.37 8.72 -11.20
N SER A 287 -9.94 9.36 -12.29
CA SER A 287 -8.98 8.77 -13.23
C SER A 287 -7.53 8.81 -12.74
N LEU A 288 -7.20 9.64 -11.76
CA LEU A 288 -5.88 9.64 -11.13
C LEU A 288 -5.67 8.35 -10.32
N PHE A 289 -6.65 7.90 -9.55
CA PHE A 289 -6.49 6.76 -8.65
C PHE A 289 -6.89 5.43 -9.28
N TRP A 290 -6.12 4.39 -8.98
CA TRP A 290 -6.37 3.00 -9.36
C TRP A 290 -6.14 2.08 -8.16
N GLY A 291 -6.87 0.98 -8.09
CA GLY A 291 -6.65 -0.09 -7.13
C GLY A 291 -6.95 -1.44 -7.79
N GLU A 292 -6.35 -2.50 -7.28
CA GLU A 292 -6.73 -3.87 -7.59
C GLU A 292 -8.10 -4.14 -6.97
N GLU A 293 -9.10 -4.52 -7.77
CA GLU A 293 -10.39 -5.02 -7.23
C GLU A 293 -10.23 -6.54 -6.95
N PRO A 294 -11.05 -7.15 -6.06
CA PRO A 294 -10.90 -8.55 -5.62
C PRO A 294 -11.03 -9.62 -6.71
#